data_AF-D4JCY5-F1
#
_entry.id   AF-D4JCY5-F1
#
_cell.length_a   1.000
_cell.length_b   1.000
_cell.length_c   1.000
_cell.angle_alpha   90.00
_cell.angle_beta   90.00
_cell.angle_gamma   90.00
#
_symmetry.space_group_name_H-M   'P 1'
#
loop_
_entity.id
_entity.type
_entity.pdbx_description
1 polymer ?
#
loop_
_entity_poly.entity_id
_entity_poly.type
_entity_poly.pdbx_seq_one_letter_code
_entity_poly.pdbx_strand_id
1 'polypeptide(L)'
;MYVSMICKDRNEKEKNELYQVLGLLAQGEQVQIEDRGDVVEMIVCPQGKIVISEDGEDMIIHANTRHAGAGFHAFVVDICKDIQEEVPGEYELVDDLEFSEDEDFHRLHHVYEDELEYLRNALLTNDLLKTQNYLYEETFFLPIEKKDRIFTSIGDIDTKEFREMHLHDLMDNFYIWNNFDRDAQFFKNCALVLLSKEGVGRYTMMNDQTQKHANTICDYIELAYKQDDSIPLPVNEYNYLCDMLQREKLLNDAVPMEEEVIQYKTKEVYHLFQDAKVVADGASERSFDPVNNALCLMSPYEDDAHWAWLIQASKDANICSYLNELEEVKPIVYHGKTIQILDKEEDGIYKIEAKLMQDERALYFHITYADKKDENYLKQCIKESCFQDLG
;
A
#
# COMPACT_ATOMS: atom_id res chain seq x y z
N MET A 1 -16.38 -4.97 -6.38
CA MET A 1 -15.89 -4.36 -7.62
C MET A 1 -14.72 -5.19 -8.09
N TYR A 2 -14.97 -6.06 -9.06
CA TYR A 2 -13.97 -6.92 -9.65
C TYR A 2 -14.38 -7.30 -11.06
N VAL A 3 -13.37 -7.61 -11.88
CA VAL A 3 -13.56 -8.19 -13.21
C VAL A 3 -12.76 -9.49 -13.23
N SER A 4 -13.35 -10.55 -13.78
CA SER A 4 -12.71 -11.85 -13.89
C SER A 4 -13.07 -12.48 -15.23
N MET A 5 -12.08 -12.99 -15.95
CA MET A 5 -12.28 -13.78 -17.15
C MET A 5 -11.63 -15.15 -17.00
N ILE A 6 -12.39 -16.20 -17.32
CA ILE A 6 -11.89 -17.57 -17.41
C ILE A 6 -11.74 -17.94 -18.88
N CYS A 7 -10.51 -18.23 -19.29
CA CYS A 7 -10.18 -18.79 -20.60
C CYS A 7 -10.19 -20.33 -20.46
N LYS A 8 -11.25 -20.98 -20.94
CA LYS A 8 -11.53 -22.39 -20.60
C LYS A 8 -10.73 -23.41 -21.40
N ASP A 9 -10.42 -24.56 -20.81
CA ASP A 9 -9.93 -25.77 -21.50
C ASP A 9 -8.74 -25.48 -22.45
N ARG A 10 -7.74 -24.72 -21.98
CA ARG A 10 -6.57 -24.31 -22.77
C ARG A 10 -5.44 -25.31 -22.63
N ASN A 11 -4.96 -25.82 -23.76
CA ASN A 11 -3.72 -26.59 -23.76
C ASN A 11 -2.49 -25.67 -23.62
N GLU A 12 -1.33 -26.25 -23.29
CA GLU A 12 -0.07 -25.50 -23.08
C GLU A 12 0.28 -24.54 -24.22
N LYS A 13 -0.01 -24.91 -25.48
CA LYS A 13 0.29 -24.02 -26.61
C LYS A 13 -0.61 -22.79 -26.60
N GLU A 14 -1.89 -22.97 -26.30
CA GLU A 14 -2.87 -21.88 -26.25
C GLU A 14 -2.63 -20.96 -25.04
N LYS A 15 -2.24 -21.52 -23.88
CA LYS A 15 -1.79 -20.72 -22.73
C LYS A 15 -0.58 -19.85 -23.09
N ASN A 16 0.41 -20.42 -23.76
CA ASN A 16 1.57 -19.65 -24.24
C ASN A 16 1.19 -18.55 -25.24
N GLU A 17 0.18 -18.78 -26.08
CA GLU A 17 -0.37 -17.76 -27.00
C GLU A 17 -1.08 -16.63 -26.23
N LEU A 18 -1.86 -16.97 -25.20
CA LEU A 18 -2.48 -15.98 -24.30
C LEU A 18 -1.43 -15.12 -23.60
N TYR A 19 -0.36 -15.71 -23.04
CA TYR A 19 0.74 -14.93 -22.45
C TYR A 19 1.44 -14.01 -23.47
N GLN A 20 1.58 -14.45 -24.73
CA GLN A 20 2.14 -13.60 -25.78
C GLN A 20 1.24 -12.41 -26.10
N VAL A 21 -0.07 -12.64 -26.24
CA VAL A 21 -1.05 -11.57 -26.46
C VAL A 21 -1.07 -10.61 -25.27
N LEU A 22 -1.09 -11.10 -24.04
CA LEU A 22 -0.98 -10.28 -22.84
C LEU A 22 0.29 -9.42 -22.85
N GLY A 23 1.43 -9.98 -23.24
CA GLY A 23 2.68 -9.23 -23.39
C GLY A 23 2.60 -8.12 -24.45
N LEU A 24 1.92 -8.37 -25.57
CA LEU A 24 1.70 -7.38 -26.62
C LEU A 24 0.73 -6.27 -26.18
N LEU A 25 -0.37 -6.63 -25.51
CA LEU A 25 -1.31 -5.67 -24.94
C LEU A 25 -0.64 -4.80 -23.88
N ALA A 26 0.12 -5.41 -22.97
CA ALA A 26 0.90 -4.68 -21.97
C ALA A 26 1.88 -3.69 -22.63
N GLN A 27 2.57 -4.10 -23.70
CA GLN A 27 3.46 -3.21 -24.45
C GLN A 27 2.69 -2.06 -25.13
N GLY A 28 1.55 -2.34 -25.75
CA GLY A 28 0.69 -1.34 -26.39
C GLY A 28 0.20 -0.30 -25.38
N GLU A 29 -0.23 -0.76 -24.21
CA GLU A 29 -0.74 0.07 -23.12
C GLU A 29 0.35 0.69 -22.23
N GLN A 30 1.61 0.38 -22.49
CA GLN A 30 2.77 0.82 -21.69
C GLN A 30 2.66 0.41 -20.21
N VAL A 31 2.15 -0.80 -20.00
CA VAL A 31 1.94 -1.44 -18.69
C VAL A 31 3.10 -2.40 -18.41
N GLN A 32 3.55 -2.43 -17.16
CA GLN A 32 4.59 -3.38 -16.74
C GLN A 32 3.99 -4.76 -16.51
N ILE A 33 4.66 -5.82 -16.96
CA ILE A 33 4.31 -7.21 -16.66
C ILE A 33 5.44 -7.87 -15.85
N GLU A 34 5.10 -8.57 -14.77
CA GLU A 34 6.04 -9.25 -13.88
C GLU A 34 5.61 -10.72 -13.67
N ASP A 35 6.56 -11.65 -13.80
CA ASP A 35 6.37 -13.07 -13.46
C ASP A 35 6.73 -13.27 -11.98
N ARG A 36 5.77 -13.76 -11.18
CA ARG A 36 5.91 -14.04 -9.75
C ARG A 36 6.10 -15.52 -9.44
N GLY A 37 6.21 -16.37 -10.47
CA GLY A 37 6.41 -17.81 -10.37
C GLY A 37 5.12 -18.61 -10.46
N ASP A 38 4.15 -18.34 -9.57
CA ASP A 38 2.82 -18.98 -9.58
C ASP A 38 1.76 -18.16 -10.32
N VAL A 39 1.99 -16.85 -10.43
CA VAL A 39 1.12 -15.90 -11.15
C VAL A 39 1.94 -14.94 -12.00
N VAL A 40 1.29 -14.36 -13.00
CA VAL A 40 1.80 -13.21 -13.75
C VAL A 40 0.96 -11.98 -13.36
N GLU A 41 1.62 -10.86 -13.07
CA GLU A 41 0.96 -9.60 -12.71
C GLU A 41 1.21 -8.55 -13.79
N MET A 42 0.14 -7.93 -14.31
CA MET A 42 0.21 -6.68 -15.06
C MET A 42 -0.02 -5.51 -14.10
N ILE A 43 1.00 -4.70 -13.87
CA ILE A 43 0.98 -3.53 -12.98
C ILE A 43 0.56 -2.31 -13.79
N VAL A 44 -0.73 -1.98 -13.77
CA VAL A 44 -1.34 -0.93 -14.61
C VAL A 44 -1.20 0.44 -13.94
N CYS A 45 -1.46 0.53 -12.64
CA CYS A 45 -1.23 1.71 -11.83
C CYS A 45 -0.94 1.30 -10.37
N PRO A 46 -0.53 2.23 -9.46
CA PRO A 46 -0.10 1.88 -8.10
C PRO A 46 -1.09 1.05 -7.25
N GLN A 47 -2.39 1.09 -7.58
CA GLN A 47 -3.45 0.31 -6.92
C GLN A 47 -4.33 -0.48 -7.90
N GLY A 48 -3.86 -0.68 -9.13
CA GLY A 48 -4.57 -1.43 -10.16
C GLY A 48 -3.64 -2.43 -10.79
N LYS A 49 -3.82 -3.70 -10.44
CA LYS A 49 -3.13 -4.82 -11.07
C LYS A 49 -4.13 -5.81 -11.67
N ILE A 50 -3.73 -6.43 -12.77
CA ILE A 50 -4.43 -7.59 -13.33
C ILE A 50 -3.56 -8.80 -13.02
N VAL A 51 -4.13 -9.77 -12.31
CA VAL A 51 -3.47 -11.01 -11.91
C VAL A 51 -3.90 -12.11 -12.87
N ILE A 52 -2.93 -12.84 -13.38
CA ILE A 52 -3.10 -13.94 -14.31
C ILE A 52 -2.56 -15.20 -13.65
N SER A 53 -3.38 -16.23 -13.55
CA SER A 53 -3.04 -17.51 -12.93
C SER A 53 -3.59 -18.69 -13.73
N GLU A 54 -2.99 -19.87 -13.55
CA GLU A 54 -3.48 -21.11 -14.15
C GLU A 54 -4.19 -21.98 -13.11
N ASP A 55 -5.37 -22.50 -13.46
CA ASP A 55 -6.09 -23.49 -12.67
C ASP A 55 -6.41 -24.71 -13.54
N GLY A 56 -5.54 -25.71 -13.48
CA GLY A 56 -5.64 -26.89 -14.33
C GLY A 56 -5.47 -26.54 -15.82
N GLU A 57 -6.52 -26.78 -16.61
CA GLU A 57 -6.56 -26.43 -18.04
C GLU A 57 -7.05 -24.98 -18.26
N ASP A 58 -7.56 -24.31 -17.25
CA ASP A 58 -8.07 -22.96 -17.36
C ASP A 58 -6.98 -21.92 -17.08
N MET A 59 -7.11 -20.77 -17.73
CA MET A 59 -6.32 -19.57 -17.42
C MET A 59 -7.28 -18.50 -16.91
N ILE A 60 -6.99 -17.97 -15.73
CA ILE A 60 -7.84 -17.02 -15.02
C ILE A 60 -7.15 -15.66 -15.04
N ILE A 61 -7.88 -14.65 -15.52
CA ILE A 61 -7.48 -13.25 -15.52
C ILE A 61 -8.41 -12.53 -14.55
N HIS A 62 -7.87 -11.87 -13.54
CA HIS A 62 -8.66 -11.29 -12.46
C HIS A 62 -8.10 -9.94 -12.00
N ALA A 63 -8.98 -8.99 -11.71
CA ALA A 63 -8.60 -7.73 -11.09
C ALA A 63 -9.66 -7.28 -10.06
N ASN A 64 -9.20 -6.89 -8.86
CA ASN A 64 -9.99 -6.06 -7.97
C ASN A 64 -9.85 -4.61 -8.41
N THR A 65 -10.98 -3.99 -8.73
CA THR A 65 -10.99 -2.66 -9.35
C THR A 65 -11.35 -1.54 -8.36
N ARG A 66 -11.75 -1.91 -7.14
CA ARG A 66 -12.29 -0.99 -6.12
C ARG A 66 -11.36 0.18 -5.81
N HIS A 67 -10.07 -0.10 -5.58
CA HIS A 67 -9.13 0.92 -5.11
C HIS A 67 -8.54 1.79 -6.23
N ALA A 68 -8.58 1.31 -7.46
CA ALA A 68 -8.07 2.05 -8.60
C ALA A 68 -9.11 3.00 -9.19
N GLY A 69 -10.39 2.61 -9.26
CA GLY A 69 -11.48 3.48 -9.74
C GLY A 69 -12.15 3.00 -11.03
N ALA A 70 -13.16 3.76 -11.47
CA ALA A 70 -14.01 3.44 -12.63
C ALA A 70 -13.25 3.29 -13.95
N GLY A 71 -12.26 4.16 -14.20
CA GLY A 71 -11.43 4.10 -15.40
C GLY A 71 -10.59 2.83 -15.48
N PHE A 72 -10.04 2.39 -14.36
CA PHE A 72 -9.34 1.10 -14.30
C PHE A 72 -10.29 -0.07 -14.52
N HIS A 73 -11.51 -0.02 -13.98
CA HIS A 73 -12.50 -1.08 -14.22
C HIS A 73 -12.83 -1.21 -15.71
N ALA A 74 -13.10 -0.10 -16.39
CA ALA A 74 -13.32 -0.08 -17.83
C ALA A 74 -12.12 -0.65 -18.60
N PHE A 75 -10.91 -0.22 -18.24
CA PHE A 75 -9.66 -0.72 -18.83
C PHE A 75 -9.52 -2.26 -18.71
N VAL A 76 -9.86 -2.85 -17.56
CA VAL A 76 -9.76 -4.32 -17.39
C VAL A 76 -10.79 -5.03 -18.29
N VAL A 77 -12.00 -4.49 -18.41
CA VAL A 77 -13.01 -5.03 -19.32
C VAL A 77 -12.54 -4.97 -20.78
N ASP A 78 -11.92 -3.86 -21.19
CA ASP A 78 -11.38 -3.69 -22.54
C ASP A 78 -10.24 -4.68 -22.81
N ILE A 79 -9.30 -4.86 -21.87
CA ILE A 79 -8.24 -5.89 -21.99
C ILE A 79 -8.84 -7.30 -22.16
N CYS A 80 -9.88 -7.63 -21.40
CA CYS A 80 -10.57 -8.92 -21.54
C CYS A 80 -11.20 -9.08 -22.93
N LYS A 81 -11.84 -8.03 -23.45
CA LYS A 81 -12.43 -8.03 -24.81
C LYS A 81 -11.36 -8.17 -25.89
N ASP A 82 -10.25 -7.43 -25.79
CA ASP A 82 -9.13 -7.53 -26.73
C ASP A 82 -8.55 -8.95 -26.79
N ILE A 83 -8.42 -9.62 -25.65
CA ILE A 83 -7.98 -11.03 -25.61
C ILE A 83 -8.97 -11.96 -26.31
N GLN A 84 -10.28 -11.74 -26.10
CA GLN A 84 -11.33 -12.53 -26.75
C GLN A 84 -11.33 -12.36 -28.27
N GLU A 85 -10.97 -11.16 -28.76
CA GLU A 85 -10.84 -10.87 -30.18
C GLU A 85 -9.58 -11.47 -30.82
N GLU A 86 -8.43 -11.37 -30.13
CA GLU A 86 -7.13 -11.80 -30.65
C GLU A 86 -6.90 -13.32 -30.55
N VAL A 87 -7.42 -13.97 -29.50
CA VAL A 87 -7.23 -15.41 -29.26
C VAL A 87 -8.58 -16.13 -29.35
N PRO A 88 -8.81 -17.00 -30.35
CA PRO A 88 -10.03 -17.79 -30.41
C PRO A 88 -10.13 -18.78 -29.24
N GLY A 89 -11.33 -18.89 -28.66
CA GLY A 89 -11.61 -19.92 -27.66
C GLY A 89 -12.91 -19.68 -26.89
N GLU A 90 -13.18 -20.55 -25.92
CA GLU A 90 -14.30 -20.37 -24.99
C GLU A 90 -13.85 -19.48 -23.81
N TYR A 91 -14.70 -18.52 -23.45
CA TYR A 91 -14.45 -17.53 -22.41
C TYR A 91 -15.68 -17.38 -21.53
N GLU A 92 -15.45 -17.11 -20.25
CA GLU A 92 -16.49 -16.66 -19.31
C GLU A 92 -16.01 -15.38 -18.64
N LEU A 93 -16.61 -14.24 -19.02
CA LEU A 93 -16.34 -12.93 -18.42
C LEU A 93 -17.39 -12.65 -17.35
N VAL A 94 -16.92 -12.39 -16.14
CA VAL A 94 -17.69 -11.97 -14.98
C VAL A 94 -17.27 -10.54 -14.63
N ASP A 95 -18.20 -9.63 -14.74
CA ASP A 95 -18.07 -8.24 -14.36
C ASP A 95 -19.19 -7.92 -13.37
N ASP A 96 -18.82 -7.61 -12.12
CA ASP A 96 -19.81 -7.38 -11.05
C ASP A 96 -20.57 -6.06 -11.18
N LEU A 97 -20.16 -5.17 -12.08
CA LEU A 97 -20.76 -3.87 -12.33
C LEU A 97 -21.48 -3.79 -13.69
N GLU A 98 -21.52 -4.89 -14.46
CA GLU A 98 -22.25 -5.03 -15.73
C GLU A 98 -21.79 -4.03 -16.84
N PHE A 99 -20.61 -3.41 -16.70
CA PHE A 99 -20.05 -2.49 -17.71
C PHE A 99 -19.74 -3.19 -19.04
N SER A 100 -19.34 -4.46 -18.99
CA SER A 100 -19.11 -5.29 -20.17
C SER A 100 -20.36 -5.48 -21.06
N GLU A 101 -21.57 -5.31 -20.51
CA GLU A 101 -22.84 -5.45 -21.25
C GLU A 101 -23.32 -4.16 -21.89
N ASP A 102 -23.20 -3.02 -21.20
CA ASP A 102 -23.76 -1.74 -21.65
C ASP A 102 -22.73 -0.71 -22.14
N GLU A 103 -21.46 -0.85 -21.76
CA GLU A 103 -20.36 0.07 -22.05
C GLU A 103 -20.67 1.53 -21.65
N ASP A 104 -21.56 1.73 -20.66
CA ASP A 104 -21.94 3.06 -20.17
C ASP A 104 -21.00 3.52 -19.04
N PHE A 105 -19.95 4.24 -19.44
CA PHE A 105 -18.97 4.77 -18.48
C PHE A 105 -19.58 5.75 -17.47
N HIS A 106 -20.61 6.51 -17.86
CA HIS A 106 -21.25 7.46 -16.95
C HIS A 106 -22.00 6.73 -15.84
N ARG A 107 -22.68 5.62 -16.17
CA ARG A 107 -23.27 4.74 -15.17
C ARG A 107 -22.19 4.12 -14.28
N LEU A 108 -21.12 3.57 -14.86
CA LEU A 108 -20.02 2.97 -14.10
C LEU A 108 -19.41 3.97 -13.10
N HIS A 109 -19.15 5.20 -13.53
CA HIS A 109 -18.65 6.27 -12.67
C HIS A 109 -19.58 6.53 -11.47
N HIS A 110 -20.89 6.58 -11.69
CA HIS A 110 -21.87 6.77 -10.60
C HIS A 110 -21.88 5.59 -9.60
N VAL A 111 -21.62 4.36 -10.04
CA VAL A 111 -21.50 3.21 -9.13
C VAL A 111 -20.31 3.39 -8.17
N TYR A 112 -19.20 3.98 -8.62
CA TYR A 112 -18.08 4.33 -7.75
C TYR A 112 -18.39 5.50 -6.81
N GLU A 113 -19.16 6.50 -7.26
CA GLU A 113 -19.66 7.56 -6.37
C GLU A 113 -20.54 7.01 -5.24
N ASP A 114 -21.44 6.08 -5.55
CA ASP A 114 -22.31 5.42 -4.58
C ASP A 114 -21.52 4.60 -3.55
N GLU A 115 -20.46 3.91 -3.99
CA GLU A 115 -19.55 3.18 -3.09
C GLU A 115 -18.78 4.13 -2.17
N LEU A 116 -18.29 5.25 -2.70
CA LEU A 116 -17.62 6.28 -1.91
C LEU A 116 -18.58 6.93 -0.91
N GLU A 117 -19.84 7.13 -1.27
CA GLU A 117 -20.86 7.61 -0.33
C GLU A 117 -21.11 6.60 0.79
N TYR A 118 -21.22 5.32 0.47
CA TYR A 118 -21.32 4.26 1.46
C TYR A 118 -20.11 4.28 2.41
N LEU A 119 -18.90 4.34 1.85
CA LEU A 119 -17.65 4.39 2.62
C LEU A 119 -17.60 5.64 3.51
N ARG A 120 -17.98 6.81 2.99
CA ARG A 120 -18.08 8.06 3.75
C ARG A 120 -19.00 7.91 4.95
N ASN A 121 -20.19 7.37 4.75
CA ASN A 121 -21.15 7.15 5.82
C ASN A 121 -20.62 6.15 6.87
N ALA A 122 -19.98 5.08 6.43
CA ALA A 122 -19.38 4.09 7.30
C ALA A 122 -18.23 4.70 8.14
N LEU A 123 -17.30 5.43 7.52
CA LEU A 123 -16.20 6.10 8.21
C LEU A 123 -16.67 7.18 9.19
N LEU A 124 -17.78 7.87 8.90
CA LEU A 124 -18.32 8.89 9.80
C LEU A 124 -19.08 8.32 11.00
N THR A 125 -19.53 7.06 10.94
CA THR A 125 -20.41 6.46 11.96
C THR A 125 -19.80 5.26 12.68
N ASN A 126 -18.75 4.65 12.11
CA ASN A 126 -18.10 3.46 12.65
C ASN A 126 -16.62 3.74 12.93
N ASP A 127 -16.29 3.97 14.21
CA ASP A 127 -14.91 4.21 14.63
C ASP A 127 -14.00 2.99 14.40
N LEU A 128 -14.55 1.77 14.38
CA LEU A 128 -13.78 0.55 14.09
C LEU A 128 -13.20 0.57 12.67
N LEU A 129 -13.99 1.01 11.68
CA LEU A 129 -13.57 1.03 10.29
C LEU A 129 -12.33 1.92 10.08
N LYS A 130 -12.21 3.00 10.86
CA LYS A 130 -11.04 3.90 10.81
C LYS A 130 -9.73 3.22 11.19
N THR A 131 -9.80 2.10 11.90
CA THR A 131 -8.65 1.32 12.34
C THR A 131 -8.30 0.16 11.39
N GLN A 132 -9.11 -0.03 10.34
CA GLN A 132 -8.95 -1.10 9.34
C GLN A 132 -8.35 -0.56 8.04
N ASN A 133 -7.93 -1.48 7.17
CA ASN A 133 -7.44 -1.13 5.85
C ASN A 133 -8.61 -0.90 4.87
N TYR A 134 -8.87 0.35 4.54
CA TYR A 134 -9.77 0.76 3.45
C TYR A 134 -9.05 1.59 2.37
N LEU A 135 -7.75 1.83 2.55
CA LEU A 135 -6.95 2.73 1.70
C LEU A 135 -6.38 2.03 0.49
N TYR A 136 -5.88 0.80 0.68
CA TYR A 136 -5.17 0.06 -0.37
C TYR A 136 -5.65 -1.38 -0.48
N GLU A 137 -5.53 -1.93 -1.69
CA GLU A 137 -5.87 -3.33 -2.00
C GLU A 137 -5.04 -4.32 -1.15
N GLU A 138 -3.73 -4.13 -1.13
CA GLU A 138 -2.80 -4.92 -0.34
C GLU A 138 -1.96 -4.02 0.54
N THR A 139 -2.05 -4.23 1.85
CA THR A 139 -1.48 -3.33 2.84
C THR A 139 -0.71 -4.07 3.92
N PHE A 140 0.58 -3.74 4.03
CA PHE A 140 1.44 -4.19 5.12
C PHE A 140 1.61 -3.14 6.22
N PHE A 141 1.06 -1.93 6.05
CA PHE A 141 1.10 -0.88 7.07
C PHE A 141 -0.15 0.00 7.11
N LEU A 142 -0.53 0.54 8.26
CA LEU A 142 -1.54 1.59 8.36
C LEU A 142 -0.95 2.88 8.96
N PRO A 143 -1.36 4.06 8.50
CA PRO A 143 -1.04 5.30 9.21
C PRO A 143 -1.55 5.27 10.66
N ILE A 144 -0.80 5.84 11.59
CA ILE A 144 -1.24 5.96 12.99
C ILE A 144 -2.40 6.97 13.07
N GLU A 145 -3.50 6.59 13.72
CA GLU A 145 -4.74 7.38 13.69
C GLU A 145 -4.54 8.79 14.26
N LYS A 146 -5.08 9.79 13.55
CA LYS A 146 -5.08 11.19 13.97
C LYS A 146 -6.50 11.60 14.37
N LYS A 147 -6.59 12.34 15.46
CA LYS A 147 -7.88 12.87 15.93
C LYS A 147 -8.48 13.80 14.86
N ASP A 148 -9.78 13.65 14.61
CA ASP A 148 -10.57 14.49 13.71
C ASP A 148 -10.12 14.45 12.23
N ARG A 149 -9.37 13.42 11.80
CA ARG A 149 -8.92 13.23 10.42
C ARG A 149 -9.41 11.90 9.84
N ILE A 150 -9.65 11.88 8.54
CA ILE A 150 -9.96 10.68 7.75
C ILE A 150 -8.80 10.44 6.79
N PHE A 151 -8.26 9.22 6.78
CA PHE A 151 -7.21 8.85 5.85
C PHE A 151 -7.79 8.54 4.48
N THR A 152 -7.01 8.84 3.45
CA THR A 152 -7.31 8.62 2.04
C THR A 152 -6.06 8.05 1.36
N SER A 153 -6.16 7.63 0.10
CA SER A 153 -5.05 6.98 -0.59
C SER A 153 -3.91 7.95 -0.93
N ILE A 154 -4.18 9.26 -0.92
CA ILE A 154 -3.21 10.33 -1.23
C ILE A 154 -2.91 11.26 -0.05
N GLY A 155 -3.47 10.99 1.13
CA GLY A 155 -3.28 11.83 2.30
C GLY A 155 -4.44 11.77 3.27
N ASP A 156 -4.67 12.83 4.02
CA ASP A 156 -5.70 12.86 5.05
C ASP A 156 -6.53 14.15 5.01
N ILE A 157 -7.81 14.04 5.32
CA ILE A 157 -8.82 15.12 5.21
C ILE A 157 -9.43 15.39 6.59
N ASP A 158 -9.79 16.65 6.86
CA ASP A 158 -10.53 16.99 8.09
C ASP A 158 -11.90 16.30 8.09
N THR A 159 -12.34 15.77 9.24
CA THR A 159 -13.60 15.02 9.31
C THR A 159 -14.82 15.87 8.92
N LYS A 160 -14.79 17.19 9.13
CA LYS A 160 -15.88 18.10 8.71
C LYS A 160 -15.84 18.33 7.21
N GLU A 161 -14.64 18.57 6.67
CA GLU A 161 -14.43 18.75 5.24
C GLU A 161 -14.84 17.48 4.47
N PHE A 162 -14.41 16.31 4.93
CA PHE A 162 -14.79 15.01 4.37
C PHE A 162 -16.31 14.78 4.33
N ARG A 163 -17.04 15.32 5.33
CA ARG A 163 -18.51 15.24 5.38
C ARG A 163 -19.17 16.15 4.34
N GLU A 164 -18.59 17.31 4.08
CA GLU A 164 -19.20 18.38 3.28
C GLU A 164 -18.75 18.38 1.81
N MET A 165 -17.60 17.75 1.51
CA MET A 165 -17.04 17.65 0.15
C MET A 165 -18.01 16.94 -0.80
N HIS A 166 -18.11 17.47 -2.02
CA HIS A 166 -18.89 16.84 -3.08
C HIS A 166 -18.25 15.50 -3.46
N LEU A 167 -19.08 14.48 -3.74
CA LEU A 167 -18.58 13.13 -4.00
C LEU A 167 -17.61 13.09 -5.19
N HIS A 168 -17.95 13.77 -6.28
CA HIS A 168 -17.07 13.91 -7.44
C HIS A 168 -15.65 14.39 -7.07
N ASP A 169 -15.52 15.46 -6.30
CA ASP A 169 -14.21 15.99 -5.88
C ASP A 169 -13.52 15.04 -4.88
N LEU A 170 -14.32 14.33 -4.07
CA LEU A 170 -13.81 13.38 -3.09
C LEU A 170 -13.23 12.11 -3.75
N MET A 171 -13.69 11.74 -4.95
CA MET A 171 -13.19 10.56 -5.68
C MET A 171 -11.68 10.64 -5.92
N ASP A 172 -11.15 11.82 -6.23
CA ASP A 172 -9.70 12.01 -6.45
C ASP A 172 -8.85 11.74 -5.20
N ASN A 173 -9.48 11.74 -4.02
CA ASN A 173 -8.78 11.41 -2.78
C ASN A 173 -8.72 9.90 -2.51
N PHE A 174 -9.61 9.11 -3.11
CA PHE A 174 -9.75 7.68 -2.83
C PHE A 174 -9.28 6.80 -3.99
N TYR A 175 -9.54 7.23 -5.23
CA TYR A 175 -9.28 6.46 -6.43
C TYR A 175 -8.22 7.13 -7.31
N ILE A 176 -7.51 6.31 -8.09
CA ILE A 176 -6.45 6.78 -8.97
C ILE A 176 -7.01 7.20 -10.33
N TRP A 177 -7.90 6.38 -10.90
CA TRP A 177 -8.34 6.42 -12.28
C TRP A 177 -9.87 6.57 -12.33
N ASN A 178 -10.32 7.83 -12.26
CA ASN A 178 -11.75 8.17 -12.23
C ASN A 178 -12.38 8.35 -13.61
N ASN A 179 -11.60 8.84 -14.57
CA ASN A 179 -12.06 9.12 -15.93
C ASN A 179 -11.76 7.96 -16.89
N PHE A 180 -12.41 7.94 -18.06
CA PHE A 180 -12.19 6.90 -19.05
C PHE A 180 -10.73 6.90 -19.54
N ASP A 181 -10.20 8.09 -19.86
CA ASP A 181 -8.82 8.26 -20.30
C ASP A 181 -7.83 8.38 -19.13
N ARG A 182 -6.56 8.02 -19.40
CA ARG A 182 -5.42 8.31 -18.52
C ARG A 182 -5.01 9.78 -18.68
N ASP A 183 -5.77 10.66 -18.04
CA ASP A 183 -5.58 12.11 -18.09
C ASP A 183 -4.51 12.63 -17.11
N ALA A 184 -4.33 13.95 -17.04
CA ALA A 184 -3.37 14.58 -16.14
C ALA A 184 -3.67 14.28 -14.65
N GLN A 185 -4.95 14.18 -14.28
CA GLN A 185 -5.37 13.88 -12.91
C GLN A 185 -5.05 12.44 -12.54
N PHE A 186 -5.22 11.47 -13.46
CA PHE A 186 -4.79 10.09 -13.28
C PHE A 186 -3.29 10.01 -12.94
N PHE A 187 -2.44 10.69 -13.72
CA PHE A 187 -0.99 10.67 -13.48
C PHE A 187 -0.61 11.38 -12.18
N LYS A 188 -1.27 12.49 -11.85
CA LYS A 188 -1.10 13.15 -10.55
C LYS A 188 -1.49 12.21 -9.40
N ASN A 189 -2.63 11.53 -9.46
CA ASN A 189 -3.07 10.60 -8.43
C ASN A 189 -2.13 9.41 -8.30
N CYS A 190 -1.57 8.90 -9.40
CA CYS A 190 -0.54 7.86 -9.35
C CYS A 190 0.69 8.32 -8.55
N ALA A 191 1.18 9.55 -8.81
CA ALA A 191 2.30 10.12 -8.08
C ALA A 191 1.99 10.31 -6.59
N LEU A 192 0.81 10.87 -6.27
CA LEU A 192 0.41 11.13 -4.89
C LEU A 192 0.21 9.84 -4.09
N VAL A 193 -0.41 8.81 -4.67
CA VAL A 193 -0.55 7.51 -3.99
C VAL A 193 0.82 6.88 -3.73
N LEU A 194 1.76 6.94 -4.68
CA LEU A 194 3.12 6.44 -4.44
C LEU A 194 3.85 7.26 -3.38
N LEU A 195 3.70 8.59 -3.37
CA LEU A 195 4.25 9.45 -2.32
C LEU A 195 3.68 9.09 -0.94
N SER A 196 2.37 8.85 -0.84
CA SER A 196 1.72 8.43 0.39
C SER A 196 2.13 7.02 0.84
N LYS A 197 2.21 6.09 -0.10
CA LYS A 197 2.47 4.67 0.15
C LYS A 197 3.94 4.34 0.36
N GLU A 198 4.86 5.03 -0.30
CA GLU A 198 6.30 4.71 -0.29
C GLU A 198 7.13 5.75 0.44
N GLY A 199 6.71 7.02 0.41
CA GLY A 199 7.39 8.14 1.03
C GLY A 199 8.68 8.55 0.30
N VAL A 200 9.04 9.82 0.43
CA VAL A 200 10.28 10.40 -0.06
C VAL A 200 10.91 11.25 1.02
N GLY A 201 12.21 11.08 1.23
CA GLY A 201 12.91 11.73 2.33
C GLY A 201 14.31 11.17 2.48
N ARG A 202 14.74 11.03 3.73
CA ARG A 202 16.10 10.62 4.08
C ARG A 202 16.51 9.29 3.45
N TYR A 203 15.58 8.35 3.34
CA TYR A 203 15.82 6.97 2.89
C TYR A 203 15.43 6.71 1.43
N THR A 204 15.22 7.76 0.63
CA THR A 204 14.84 7.64 -0.78
C THR A 204 15.84 6.84 -1.63
N MET A 205 17.12 6.84 -1.22
CA MET A 205 18.21 6.17 -1.94
C MET A 205 18.72 4.93 -1.20
N MET A 206 17.92 4.36 -0.30
CA MET A 206 18.31 3.24 0.55
C MET A 206 18.64 1.99 -0.26
N ASN A 207 17.80 1.67 -1.26
CA ASN A 207 17.98 0.50 -2.12
C ASN A 207 17.34 0.70 -3.51
N ASP A 208 17.59 -0.24 -4.42
CA ASP A 208 17.08 -0.22 -5.81
C ASP A 208 15.55 -0.04 -5.89
N GLN A 209 14.81 -0.61 -4.93
CA GLN A 209 13.35 -0.50 -4.90
C GLN A 209 12.91 0.93 -4.55
N THR A 210 13.48 1.54 -3.51
CA THR A 210 13.19 2.93 -3.16
C THR A 210 13.57 3.90 -4.28
N GLN A 211 14.69 3.63 -4.97
CA GLN A 211 15.11 4.41 -6.12
C GLN A 211 14.18 4.23 -7.33
N LYS A 212 13.67 3.01 -7.58
CA LYS A 212 12.66 2.74 -8.61
C LYS A 212 11.39 3.56 -8.33
N HIS A 213 10.85 3.49 -7.11
CA HIS A 213 9.67 4.27 -6.72
C HIS A 213 9.88 5.77 -6.90
N ALA A 214 11.04 6.29 -6.49
CA ALA A 214 11.40 7.69 -6.65
C ALA A 214 11.43 8.15 -8.13
N ASN A 215 11.97 7.32 -9.03
CA ASN A 215 11.93 7.60 -10.47
C ASN A 215 10.51 7.57 -11.01
N THR A 216 9.72 6.55 -10.65
CA THR A 216 8.33 6.41 -11.09
C THR A 216 7.46 7.59 -10.64
N ILE A 217 7.66 8.10 -9.42
CA ILE A 217 6.97 9.31 -8.94
C ILE A 217 7.32 10.51 -9.84
N CYS A 218 8.60 10.73 -10.15
CA CYS A 218 9.01 11.81 -11.07
C CYS A 218 8.36 11.65 -12.45
N ASP A 219 8.39 10.45 -13.02
CA ASP A 219 7.84 10.17 -14.35
C ASP A 219 6.34 10.47 -14.39
N TYR A 220 5.58 10.11 -13.35
CA TYR A 220 4.15 10.42 -13.27
C TYR A 220 3.88 11.93 -13.15
N ILE A 221 4.65 12.66 -12.34
CA ILE A 221 4.50 14.12 -12.21
C ILE A 221 4.82 14.81 -13.55
N GLU A 222 5.85 14.36 -14.26
CA GLU A 222 6.23 14.86 -15.58
C GLU A 222 5.16 14.55 -16.64
N LEU A 223 4.55 13.36 -16.61
CA LEU A 223 3.43 13.00 -17.48
C LEU A 223 2.18 13.84 -17.20
N ALA A 224 1.83 14.05 -15.93
CA ALA A 224 0.72 14.90 -15.54
C ALA A 224 0.90 16.33 -16.08
N TYR A 225 2.07 16.92 -15.83
CA TYR A 225 2.43 18.26 -16.31
C TYR A 225 2.41 18.37 -17.85
N LYS A 226 2.90 17.34 -18.55
CA LYS A 226 2.91 17.31 -20.01
C LYS A 226 1.51 17.30 -20.61
N GLN A 227 0.55 16.68 -19.93
CA GLN A 227 -0.84 16.62 -20.39
C GLN A 227 -1.62 17.89 -20.07
N ASP A 228 -1.46 18.42 -18.87
CA ASP A 228 -2.06 19.68 -18.44
C ASP A 228 -1.10 20.39 -17.48
N ASP A 229 -0.53 21.52 -17.92
CA ASP A 229 0.43 22.31 -17.14
C ASP A 229 -0.26 23.25 -16.14
N SER A 230 -1.60 23.31 -16.15
CA SER A 230 -2.39 24.19 -15.30
C SER A 230 -2.84 23.55 -13.99
N ILE A 231 -2.79 22.21 -13.88
CA ILE A 231 -3.20 21.53 -12.66
C ILE A 231 -2.15 21.70 -11.54
N PRO A 232 -2.56 21.82 -10.26
CA PRO A 232 -1.61 21.86 -9.15
C PRO A 232 -0.89 20.53 -8.96
N LEU A 233 0.44 20.56 -8.88
CA LEU A 233 1.32 19.40 -8.75
C LEU A 233 2.21 19.45 -7.49
N PRO A 234 2.73 18.30 -7.01
CA PRO A 234 3.63 18.22 -5.86
C PRO A 234 5.06 18.66 -6.23
N VAL A 235 5.22 19.95 -6.57
CA VAL A 235 6.46 20.53 -7.11
C VAL A 235 7.63 20.45 -6.13
N ASN A 236 7.38 20.55 -4.82
CA ASN A 236 8.43 20.49 -3.81
C ASN A 236 9.05 19.09 -3.73
N GLU A 237 8.19 18.06 -3.66
CA GLU A 237 8.56 16.66 -3.63
C GLU A 237 9.26 16.26 -4.93
N TYR A 238 8.74 16.70 -6.08
CA TYR A 238 9.38 16.51 -7.38
C TYR A 238 10.81 17.08 -7.40
N ASN A 239 10.97 18.33 -7.00
CA ASN A 239 12.28 18.99 -7.02
C ASN A 239 13.28 18.30 -6.09
N TYR A 240 12.84 17.89 -4.91
CA TYR A 240 13.64 17.11 -3.97
C TYR A 240 14.10 15.79 -4.59
N LEU A 241 13.19 15.05 -5.21
CA LEU A 241 13.50 13.79 -5.88
C LEU A 241 14.47 13.98 -7.05
N CYS A 242 14.28 15.00 -7.90
CA CYS A 242 15.20 15.30 -8.98
C CYS A 242 16.61 15.59 -8.47
N ASP A 243 16.74 16.32 -7.37
CA ASP A 243 18.06 16.62 -6.78
C ASP A 243 18.72 15.35 -6.22
N MET A 244 17.96 14.48 -5.54
CA MET A 244 18.45 13.19 -5.02
C MET A 244 18.84 12.21 -6.12
N LEU A 245 18.04 12.14 -7.18
CA LEU A 245 18.23 11.25 -8.33
C LEU A 245 19.19 11.82 -9.39
N GLN A 246 19.62 13.08 -9.23
CA GLN A 246 20.43 13.82 -10.21
C GLN A 246 19.76 13.90 -11.59
N ARG A 247 18.44 14.10 -11.62
CA ARG A 247 17.64 14.26 -12.84
C ARG A 247 17.48 15.73 -13.22
N GLU A 248 17.26 15.97 -14.51
CA GLU A 248 16.83 17.29 -14.99
C GLU A 248 15.41 17.60 -14.49
N LYS A 249 15.17 18.85 -14.08
CA LYS A 249 13.85 19.34 -13.65
C LYS A 249 13.09 19.84 -14.87
N LEU A 250 12.00 19.15 -15.23
CA LEU A 250 11.24 19.43 -16.46
C LEU A 250 10.02 20.34 -16.26
N LEU A 251 9.57 20.49 -15.01
CA LEU A 251 8.43 21.32 -14.63
C LEU A 251 8.81 22.81 -14.65
N ASN A 252 8.56 23.49 -15.76
CA ASN A 252 8.81 24.92 -15.94
C ASN A 252 7.56 25.72 -15.56
N ASP A 253 7.62 26.58 -14.53
CA ASP A 253 6.48 27.39 -14.09
C ASP A 253 5.21 26.58 -13.68
N ALA A 254 5.38 25.31 -13.28
CA ALA A 254 4.29 24.46 -12.83
C ALA A 254 3.56 25.04 -11.60
N VAL A 255 2.25 24.88 -11.56
CA VAL A 255 1.41 25.32 -10.43
C VAL A 255 1.67 24.40 -9.23
N PRO A 256 2.21 24.91 -8.10
CA PRO A 256 2.39 24.08 -6.92
C PRO A 256 1.04 23.81 -6.23
N MET A 257 0.89 22.63 -5.65
CA MET A 257 -0.21 22.34 -4.72
C MET A 257 -0.15 23.30 -3.52
N GLU A 258 -1.32 23.78 -3.09
CA GLU A 258 -1.46 24.58 -1.87
C GLU A 258 -1.41 23.69 -0.61
N GLU A 259 -1.91 22.46 -0.74
CA GLU A 259 -1.97 21.47 0.33
C GLU A 259 -0.64 20.73 0.47
N GLU A 260 -0.30 20.37 1.72
CA GLU A 260 0.87 19.55 2.02
C GLU A 260 0.67 18.13 1.48
N VAL A 261 1.66 17.61 0.76
CA VAL A 261 1.67 16.21 0.34
C VAL A 261 1.92 15.31 1.54
N ILE A 262 0.93 14.50 1.89
CA ILE A 262 1.02 13.62 3.06
C ILE A 262 1.68 12.30 2.66
N GLN A 263 2.81 12.02 3.30
CA GLN A 263 3.64 10.85 3.03
C GLN A 263 3.71 9.95 4.26
N TYR A 264 2.88 8.91 4.32
CA TYR A 264 2.70 8.14 5.56
C TYR A 264 3.97 7.42 6.03
N LYS A 265 4.74 6.84 5.10
CA LYS A 265 5.97 6.11 5.43
C LYS A 265 7.17 6.98 5.83
N THR A 266 7.03 8.30 5.82
CA THR A 266 8.05 9.22 6.38
C THR A 266 7.92 9.40 7.89
N LYS A 267 6.93 8.75 8.51
CA LYS A 267 6.60 8.81 9.94
C LYS A 267 6.44 7.39 10.48
N GLU A 268 6.20 7.26 11.78
CA GLU A 268 5.80 5.98 12.35
C GLU A 268 4.43 5.52 11.82
N VAL A 269 4.34 4.22 11.54
CA VAL A 269 3.15 3.55 11.05
C VAL A 269 2.89 2.27 11.84
N TYR A 270 1.70 1.73 11.73
CA TYR A 270 1.40 0.37 12.15
C TYR A 270 1.81 -0.62 11.08
N HIS A 271 2.90 -1.34 11.26
CA HIS A 271 3.21 -2.53 10.47
C HIS A 271 2.25 -3.66 10.86
N LEU A 272 1.50 -4.15 9.88
CA LEU A 272 0.47 -5.16 10.09
C LEU A 272 1.09 -6.56 10.13
N PHE A 273 0.72 -7.32 11.16
CA PHE A 273 1.11 -8.70 11.35
C PHE A 273 -0.02 -9.50 11.99
N GLN A 274 -0.72 -10.29 11.18
CA GLN A 274 -1.96 -10.96 11.59
C GLN A 274 -2.95 -9.92 12.14
N ASP A 275 -3.48 -10.12 13.35
CA ASP A 275 -4.34 -9.17 14.06
C ASP A 275 -3.54 -8.15 14.89
N ALA A 276 -2.21 -8.10 14.78
CA ALA A 276 -1.37 -7.13 15.49
C ALA A 276 -0.98 -5.93 14.61
N LYS A 277 -0.88 -4.77 15.25
CA LYS A 277 -0.38 -3.50 14.72
C LYS A 277 0.93 -3.15 15.44
N VAL A 278 2.07 -3.41 14.80
CA VAL A 278 3.40 -3.16 15.35
C VAL A 278 3.90 -1.79 14.92
N VAL A 279 4.17 -0.89 15.87
CA VAL A 279 4.65 0.46 15.55
C VAL A 279 6.14 0.45 15.27
N ALA A 280 6.54 1.05 14.16
CA ALA A 280 7.94 1.38 13.84
C ALA A 280 7.97 2.47 12.75
N ASP A 281 9.17 2.94 12.40
CA ASP A 281 9.40 3.84 11.26
C ASP A 281 8.80 3.21 9.98
N GLY A 282 8.05 3.99 9.21
CA GLY A 282 7.42 3.51 7.98
C GLY A 282 8.42 3.10 6.90
N ALA A 283 9.65 3.63 6.92
CA ALA A 283 10.70 3.25 6.01
C ALA A 283 11.43 1.95 6.41
N SER A 284 11.08 1.33 7.54
CA SER A 284 11.70 0.08 8.00
C SER A 284 11.61 -1.02 6.94
N GLU A 285 12.72 -1.73 6.71
CA GLU A 285 12.70 -2.91 5.86
C GLU A 285 11.92 -4.03 6.55
N ARG A 286 10.88 -4.50 5.88
CA ARG A 286 9.95 -5.49 6.40
C ARG A 286 10.24 -6.86 5.82
N SER A 287 10.34 -7.86 6.69
CA SER A 287 10.43 -9.27 6.30
C SER A 287 9.60 -10.15 7.24
N PHE A 288 9.36 -11.39 6.83
CA PHE A 288 8.68 -12.39 7.63
C PHE A 288 9.60 -13.58 7.87
N ASP A 289 9.77 -13.95 9.14
CA ASP A 289 10.47 -15.16 9.54
C ASP A 289 9.46 -16.31 9.71
N PRO A 290 9.41 -17.28 8.78
CA PRO A 290 8.46 -18.38 8.85
C PRO A 290 8.77 -19.39 9.96
N VAL A 291 10.03 -19.47 10.43
CA VAL A 291 10.43 -20.43 11.47
C VAL A 291 9.88 -20.00 12.82
N ASN A 292 10.01 -18.71 13.13
CA ASN A 292 9.54 -18.13 14.39
C ASN A 292 8.14 -17.51 14.29
N ASN A 293 7.52 -17.58 13.09
CA ASN A 293 6.28 -16.90 12.76
C ASN A 293 6.31 -15.44 13.24
N ALA A 294 7.33 -14.68 12.81
CA ALA A 294 7.61 -13.36 13.34
C ALA A 294 7.67 -12.31 12.23
N LEU A 295 7.10 -11.14 12.50
CA LEU A 295 7.38 -9.93 11.74
C LEU A 295 8.77 -9.42 12.11
N CYS A 296 9.61 -9.18 11.12
CA CYS A 296 10.94 -8.59 11.29
C CYS A 296 10.96 -7.20 10.65
N LEU A 297 11.25 -6.17 11.44
CA LEU A 297 11.40 -4.78 10.99
C LEU A 297 12.83 -4.33 11.27
N MET A 298 13.61 -4.09 10.23
CA MET A 298 14.96 -3.57 10.33
C MET A 298 14.94 -2.04 10.18
N SER A 299 15.78 -1.36 10.97
CA SER A 299 15.94 0.09 10.90
C SER A 299 16.26 0.53 9.46
N PRO A 300 15.62 1.60 8.94
CA PRO A 300 16.01 2.17 7.66
C PRO A 300 17.45 2.71 7.72
N TYR A 301 18.13 2.75 6.58
CA TYR A 301 19.54 3.15 6.45
C TYR A 301 19.78 4.06 5.24
N GLU A 302 20.84 4.85 5.30
CA GLU A 302 21.38 5.62 4.17
C GLU A 302 22.58 4.91 3.52
N ASP A 303 23.19 3.97 4.25
CA ASP A 303 24.38 3.21 3.87
C ASP A 303 24.31 1.84 4.55
N ASP A 304 24.39 0.77 3.76
CA ASP A 304 24.33 -0.66 4.14
C ASP A 304 25.30 -1.03 5.27
N ALA A 305 26.32 -0.21 5.53
CA ALA A 305 27.31 -0.45 6.56
C ALA A 305 26.78 -0.29 8.00
N HIS A 306 25.58 0.25 8.23
CA HIS A 306 25.10 0.61 9.57
C HIS A 306 23.66 0.14 9.84
N TRP A 307 23.53 -1.03 10.49
CA TRP A 307 22.27 -1.41 11.13
C TRP A 307 22.16 -0.73 12.51
N ALA A 308 20.98 -0.18 12.83
CA ALA A 308 20.75 0.46 14.13
C ALA A 308 19.96 -0.47 15.07
N TRP A 309 18.89 -1.08 14.56
CA TRP A 309 18.04 -1.95 15.33
C TRP A 309 17.25 -2.92 14.44
N LEU A 310 16.81 -4.02 15.06
CA LEU A 310 15.90 -5.02 14.50
C LEU A 310 14.80 -5.29 15.52
N ILE A 311 13.55 -5.11 15.12
CA ILE A 311 12.37 -5.51 15.90
C ILE A 311 11.86 -6.82 15.34
N GLN A 312 11.80 -7.86 16.18
CA GLN A 312 11.05 -9.08 15.90
C GLN A 312 9.79 -9.09 16.77
N ALA A 313 8.62 -9.26 16.15
CA ALA A 313 7.34 -9.34 16.85
C ALA A 313 6.61 -10.63 16.47
N SER A 314 6.14 -11.38 17.47
CA SER A 314 5.45 -12.66 17.27
C SER A 314 4.35 -12.87 18.31
N LYS A 315 3.33 -13.66 17.97
CA LYS A 315 2.37 -14.18 18.94
C LYS A 315 2.90 -15.40 19.70
N ASP A 316 4.01 -15.98 19.24
CA ASP A 316 4.73 -17.04 19.93
C ASP A 316 5.77 -16.44 20.89
N ALA A 317 5.76 -16.90 22.14
CA ALA A 317 6.70 -16.48 23.17
C ALA A 317 8.14 -16.98 22.92
N ASN A 318 8.31 -17.98 22.05
CA ASN A 318 9.60 -18.61 21.75
C ASN A 318 10.64 -17.65 21.15
N ILE A 319 10.21 -16.48 20.64
CA ILE A 319 11.15 -15.46 20.17
C ILE A 319 11.91 -14.79 21.32
N CYS A 320 11.38 -14.82 22.55
CA CYS A 320 12.00 -14.18 23.70
C CYS A 320 13.04 -15.10 24.35
N SER A 321 14.30 -14.66 24.35
CA SER A 321 15.41 -15.44 24.90
C SER A 321 15.38 -15.52 26.44
N TYR A 322 14.77 -14.53 27.10
CA TYR A 322 14.70 -14.43 28.57
C TYR A 322 13.25 -14.47 29.08
N LEU A 323 12.39 -15.29 28.48
CA LEU A 323 10.96 -15.35 28.79
C LEU A 323 10.68 -15.50 30.30
N ASN A 324 11.38 -16.40 30.99
CA ASN A 324 11.18 -16.61 32.43
C ASN A 324 11.44 -15.35 33.27
N GLU A 325 12.50 -14.59 32.93
CA GLU A 325 12.81 -13.34 33.62
C GLU A 325 11.82 -12.23 33.25
N LEU A 326 11.36 -12.20 31.98
CA LEU A 326 10.35 -11.27 31.51
C LEU A 326 9.03 -11.45 32.26
N GLU A 327 8.63 -12.70 32.55
CA GLU A 327 7.41 -13.00 33.31
C GLU A 327 7.46 -12.51 34.76
N GLU A 328 8.67 -12.39 35.35
CA GLU A 328 8.88 -11.83 36.69
C GLU A 328 8.82 -10.29 36.72
N VAL A 329 8.98 -9.63 35.57
CA VAL A 329 8.90 -8.16 35.48
C VAL A 329 7.49 -7.69 35.82
N LYS A 330 7.38 -6.70 36.70
CA LYS A 330 6.08 -6.11 37.04
C LYS A 330 5.47 -5.43 35.80
N PRO A 331 4.24 -5.79 35.39
CA PRO A 331 3.59 -5.16 34.25
C PRO A 331 3.26 -3.69 34.52
N ILE A 332 3.39 -2.87 33.48
CA ILE A 332 2.88 -1.49 33.42
C ILE A 332 1.56 -1.47 32.65
N VAL A 333 0.67 -0.55 32.99
CA VAL A 333 -0.59 -0.32 32.27
C VAL A 333 -0.42 0.88 31.34
N TYR A 334 -0.78 0.73 30.07
CA TYR A 334 -0.70 1.79 29.06
C TYR A 334 -1.89 1.71 28.10
N HIS A 335 -2.74 2.75 28.02
CA HIS A 335 -3.92 2.78 27.14
C HIS A 335 -4.75 1.48 27.10
N GLY A 336 -5.04 0.90 28.27
CA GLY A 336 -5.87 -0.31 28.38
C GLY A 336 -5.13 -1.64 28.16
N LYS A 337 -3.86 -1.63 27.76
CA LYS A 337 -3.01 -2.84 27.69
C LYS A 337 -2.05 -2.94 28.87
N THR A 338 -1.57 -4.16 29.11
CA THR A 338 -0.48 -4.41 30.07
C THR A 338 0.79 -4.78 29.33
N ILE A 339 1.92 -4.23 29.76
CA ILE A 339 3.22 -4.38 29.08
C ILE A 339 4.28 -4.74 30.11
N GLN A 340 5.07 -5.78 29.82
CA GLN A 340 6.29 -6.12 30.54
C GLN A 340 7.47 -5.85 29.61
N ILE A 341 8.53 -5.21 30.11
CA ILE A 341 9.72 -4.87 29.34
C ILE A 341 10.95 -5.24 30.17
N LEU A 342 11.84 -6.04 29.60
CA LEU A 342 13.09 -6.48 30.18
C LEU A 342 14.25 -6.05 29.29
N ASP A 343 15.17 -5.26 29.84
CA ASP A 343 16.38 -4.82 29.15
C ASP A 343 17.53 -5.78 29.43
N LYS A 344 18.31 -6.10 28.39
CA LYS A 344 19.51 -6.93 28.46
C LYS A 344 20.65 -6.31 27.64
N GLU A 345 21.87 -6.66 28.00
CA GLU A 345 23.08 -6.27 27.28
C GLU A 345 23.99 -7.49 27.22
N GLU A 346 24.39 -7.89 26.01
CA GLU A 346 25.27 -9.03 25.76
C GLU A 346 26.26 -8.69 24.66
N ASP A 347 27.55 -8.90 24.92
CA ASP A 347 28.63 -8.69 23.96
C ASP A 347 28.62 -7.29 23.31
N GLY A 348 28.18 -6.26 24.06
CA GLY A 348 28.09 -4.88 23.59
C GLY A 348 26.87 -4.59 22.69
N ILE A 349 25.96 -5.55 22.55
CA ILE A 349 24.69 -5.41 21.86
C ILE A 349 23.57 -5.33 22.91
N TYR A 350 22.65 -4.38 22.72
CA TYR A 350 21.52 -4.20 23.61
C TYR A 350 20.31 -4.96 23.10
N LYS A 351 19.52 -5.48 24.04
CA LYS A 351 18.30 -6.23 23.76
C LYS A 351 17.14 -5.72 24.62
N ILE A 352 15.94 -5.69 24.03
CA ILE A 352 14.68 -5.53 24.77
C ILE A 352 13.82 -6.76 24.50
N GLU A 353 13.46 -7.47 25.56
CA GLU A 353 12.38 -8.44 25.52
C GLU A 353 11.12 -7.76 26.05
N ALA A 354 9.99 -7.93 25.36
CA ALA A 354 8.73 -7.41 25.86
C ALA A 354 7.55 -8.33 25.60
N LYS A 355 6.56 -8.22 26.48
CA LYS A 355 5.27 -8.88 26.36
C LYS A 355 4.17 -7.83 26.49
N LEU A 356 3.38 -7.67 25.45
CA LEU A 356 2.18 -6.86 25.43
C LEU A 356 0.96 -7.76 25.51
N MET A 357 0.04 -7.44 26.42
CA MET A 357 -1.23 -8.15 26.61
C MET A 357 -2.41 -7.20 26.48
N GLN A 358 -3.35 -7.52 25.59
CA GLN A 358 -4.60 -6.78 25.35
C GLN A 358 -5.71 -7.78 25.01
N ASP A 359 -6.85 -7.72 25.70
CA ASP A 359 -8.01 -8.61 25.49
C ASP A 359 -7.64 -10.11 25.42
N GLU A 360 -6.85 -10.58 26.39
CA GLU A 360 -6.32 -11.97 26.46
C GLU A 360 -5.35 -12.37 25.33
N ARG A 361 -5.09 -11.48 24.36
CA ARG A 361 -4.11 -11.67 23.29
C ARG A 361 -2.74 -11.22 23.75
N ALA A 362 -1.71 -11.96 23.34
CA ALA A 362 -0.31 -11.71 23.67
C ALA A 362 0.50 -11.40 22.42
N LEU A 363 1.32 -10.37 22.47
CA LEU A 363 2.33 -10.04 21.46
C LEU A 363 3.68 -9.93 22.16
N TYR A 364 4.64 -10.71 21.67
CA TYR A 364 6.00 -10.77 22.17
C TYR A 364 6.91 -9.97 21.25
N PHE A 365 7.93 -9.36 21.83
CA PHE A 365 8.95 -8.62 21.12
C PHE A 365 10.33 -9.11 21.53
N HIS A 366 11.17 -9.36 20.54
CA HIS A 366 12.62 -9.51 20.69
C HIS A 366 13.28 -8.42 19.85
N ILE A 367 13.83 -7.40 20.51
CA ILE A 367 14.45 -6.26 19.84
C ILE A 367 15.94 -6.29 20.12
N THR A 368 16.74 -6.16 19.07
CA THR A 368 18.20 -6.03 19.15
C THR A 368 18.63 -4.68 18.59
N TYR A 369 19.51 -3.96 19.27
CA TYR A 369 19.94 -2.63 18.84
C TYR A 369 21.39 -2.30 19.26
N ALA A 370 22.04 -1.47 18.45
CA ALA A 370 23.48 -1.22 18.55
C ALA A 370 23.84 -0.09 19.53
N ASP A 371 22.97 0.90 19.73
CA ASP A 371 23.26 2.11 20.50
C ASP A 371 22.13 2.46 21.48
N LYS A 372 22.47 2.76 22.75
CA LYS A 372 21.49 3.13 23.80
C LYS A 372 20.62 4.33 23.43
N LYS A 373 21.04 5.18 22.49
CA LYS A 373 20.20 6.30 22.02
C LYS A 373 18.83 5.82 21.49
N ASP A 374 18.76 4.62 20.92
CA ASP A 374 17.57 4.07 20.28
C ASP A 374 16.62 3.39 21.30
N GLU A 375 17.08 3.13 22.52
CA GLU A 375 16.33 2.42 23.57
C GLU A 375 14.95 3.03 23.84
N ASN A 376 14.89 4.36 24.01
CA ASN A 376 13.64 5.06 24.32
C ASN A 376 12.63 4.98 23.16
N TYR A 377 13.13 5.12 21.93
CA TYR A 377 12.31 5.01 20.72
C TYR A 377 11.72 3.59 20.61
N LEU A 378 12.55 2.56 20.75
CA LEU A 378 12.13 1.16 20.65
C LEU A 378 11.12 0.76 21.74
N LYS A 379 11.33 1.24 22.99
CA LYS A 379 10.34 1.07 24.06
C LYS A 379 9.04 1.80 23.75
N GLN A 380 9.08 2.94 23.07
CA GLN A 380 7.87 3.64 22.66
C GLN A 380 7.13 2.90 21.55
N CYS A 381 7.84 2.33 20.57
CA CYS A 381 7.28 1.44 19.55
C CYS A 381 6.51 0.27 20.17
N ILE A 382 7.08 -0.41 21.17
CA ILE A 382 6.37 -1.47 21.92
C ILE A 382 5.11 -0.91 22.59
N LYS A 383 5.22 0.25 23.25
CA LYS A 383 4.09 0.87 23.95
C LYS A 383 2.97 1.29 23.03
N GLU A 384 3.26 1.76 21.81
CA GLU A 384 2.24 2.19 20.86
C GLU A 384 1.66 1.04 20.04
N SER A 385 2.37 -0.09 19.95
CA SER A 385 1.86 -1.32 19.32
C SER A 385 0.60 -1.82 20.02
N CYS A 386 -0.30 -2.45 19.29
CA CYS A 386 -1.57 -2.96 19.81
C CYS A 386 -2.14 -4.05 18.90
N PHE A 387 -3.33 -4.54 19.20
CA PHE A 387 -4.08 -5.40 18.31
C PHE A 387 -5.15 -4.62 17.54
N GLN A 388 -5.53 -5.11 16.36
CA GLN A 388 -6.75 -4.70 15.68
C GLN A 388 -7.95 -5.12 16.53
N ASP A 389 -8.93 -4.23 16.61
CA ASP A 389 -10.22 -4.54 17.23
C ASP A 389 -10.99 -5.49 16.31
N LEU A 390 -11.47 -6.62 16.86
CA LEU A 390 -12.05 -7.71 16.06
C LEU A 390 -13.58 -7.58 15.85
N GLY A 391 -14.20 -6.51 16.35
CA GLY A 391 -15.65 -6.29 16.28
C GLY A 391 -16.43 -7.05 17.34
#